data_AF-A0A3D0WEW9-F1
#
_entry.id   AF-A0A3D0WEW9-F1
#
_cell.length_a   1.000
_cell.length_b   1.000
_cell.length_c   1.000
_cell.angle_alpha   90.00
_cell.angle_beta   90.00
_cell.angle_gamma   90.00
#
_symmetry.space_group_name_H-M   'P 1'
#
loop_
_entity.id
_entity.type
_entity.pdbx_description
1 polymer ?
#
loop_
_entity_poly.entity_id
_entity_poly.type
_entity_poly.pdbx_seq_one_letter_code
_entity_poly.pdbx_strand_id
1 'polypeptide(L)'
;MSRPTFKRILLKLSGEVLMGQGQYGIDPETCARVAEEVKAIADSGVELCMVVGGGNIFRGLAGAAQGFDRASADYMGMLATV
;
A
#
# COMPACT_ATOMS: atom_id res chain seq x y z
N MET A 1 22.82 -17.05 8.83
CA MET A 1 22.09 -16.07 8.00
C MET A 1 22.97 -14.85 7.82
N SER A 2 23.05 -14.29 6.62
CA SER A 2 23.78 -13.03 6.38
C SER A 2 23.10 -11.90 7.15
N ARG A 3 23.88 -11.04 7.80
CA ARG A 3 23.34 -9.85 8.45
C ARG A 3 22.65 -8.97 7.42
N PRO A 4 21.41 -8.50 7.65
CA PRO A 4 20.76 -7.58 6.72
C PRO A 4 21.58 -6.29 6.60
N THR A 5 21.70 -5.77 5.38
CA THR A 5 22.46 -4.55 5.08
C THR A 5 21.94 -3.33 5.85
N PHE A 6 20.62 -3.29 6.08
CA PHE A 6 19.95 -2.21 6.78
C PHE A 6 19.36 -2.72 8.09
N LYS A 7 19.54 -1.94 9.16
CA LYS A 7 18.91 -2.20 10.45
C LYS A 7 17.42 -1.85 10.44
N ARG A 8 17.05 -0.76 9.76
CA ARG A 8 15.69 -0.23 9.70
C ARG A 8 15.36 0.21 8.28
N ILE A 9 14.14 -0.07 7.83
CA ILE A 9 13.64 0.36 6.52
C ILE A 9 12.22 0.93 6.63
N LEU A 10 11.87 1.79 5.67
CA LEU A 10 10.50 2.17 5.37
C LEU A 10 10.13 1.51 4.04
N LEU A 11 9.16 0.61 4.08
CA LEU A 11 8.63 -0.09 2.92
C LEU A 11 7.38 0.65 2.42
N LYS A 12 7.52 1.34 1.28
CA LYS A 12 6.40 1.98 0.61
C LYS A 12 5.79 1.03 -0.41
N LEU A 13 4.52 0.68 -0.24
CA LEU A 13 3.72 -0.10 -1.19
C LEU A 13 2.73 0.78 -1.95
N SER A 14 2.55 0.52 -3.25
CA SER A 14 1.38 1.03 -3.97
C SER A 14 0.16 0.20 -3.55
N GLY A 15 -0.97 0.83 -3.28
CA GLY A 15 -2.24 0.10 -3.05
C GLY A 15 -2.65 -0.76 -4.22
N GLU A 16 -2.23 -0.40 -5.44
CA GLU A 16 -2.48 -1.20 -6.65
C GLU A 16 -1.92 -2.62 -6.56
N VAL A 17 -0.84 -2.82 -5.80
CA VAL A 17 -0.25 -4.15 -5.59
C VAL A 17 -1.24 -5.09 -4.90
N LEU A 18 -2.18 -4.55 -4.12
CA LEU A 18 -3.18 -5.32 -3.39
C LEU A 18 -4.39 -5.71 -4.25
N MET A 19 -4.48 -5.28 -5.52
CA MET A 19 -5.63 -5.58 -6.39
C MET A 19 -5.55 -6.96 -7.06
N GLY A 20 -4.42 -7.65 -6.98
CA GLY A 20 -4.20 -8.90 -7.73
C GLY A 20 -4.34 -8.68 -9.24
N GLN A 21 -5.18 -9.49 -9.89
CA GLN A 21 -5.55 -9.29 -11.32
C GLN A 21 -6.75 -8.35 -11.52
N GLY A 22 -7.36 -7.88 -10.43
CA GLY A 22 -8.47 -6.94 -10.46
C GLY A 22 -8.06 -5.53 -10.91
N GLN A 23 -9.06 -4.71 -11.22
CA GLN A 23 -8.87 -3.30 -11.59
C GLN A 23 -9.17 -2.33 -10.44
N TYR A 24 -9.70 -2.84 -9.32
CA TYR A 24 -10.15 -2.08 -8.16
C TYR A 24 -10.26 -3.00 -6.94
N GLY A 25 -10.09 -2.46 -5.74
CA GLY A 25 -10.39 -3.17 -4.49
C GLY A 25 -9.17 -3.80 -3.83
N ILE A 26 -9.41 -4.80 -2.99
CA ILE A 26 -8.39 -5.57 -2.27
C ILE A 26 -8.63 -7.04 -2.55
N ASP A 27 -7.64 -7.70 -3.12
CA ASP A 27 -7.62 -9.13 -3.37
C ASP A 27 -7.01 -9.85 -2.14
N PRO A 28 -7.79 -10.68 -1.42
CA PRO A 28 -7.32 -11.31 -0.18
C PRO A 28 -6.11 -12.22 -0.37
N GLU A 29 -6.03 -12.95 -1.48
CA GLU A 29 -4.91 -13.86 -1.76
C GLU A 29 -3.61 -13.10 -1.99
N THR A 30 -3.68 -12.01 -2.74
CA THR A 30 -2.55 -11.12 -2.99
C THR A 30 -2.09 -10.43 -1.70
N CYS A 31 -3.04 -9.99 -0.87
CA CYS A 31 -2.75 -9.42 0.44
C CYS A 31 -2.03 -10.42 1.35
N ALA A 32 -2.52 -11.67 1.42
CA ALA A 32 -1.89 -12.74 2.19
C ALA A 32 -0.46 -13.04 1.72
N ARG A 33 -0.25 -13.11 0.40
CA ARG A 33 1.11 -13.30 -0.16
C ARG A 33 2.06 -12.17 0.23
N VAL A 34 1.63 -10.91 0.11
CA VAL A 34 2.44 -9.75 0.50
C VAL A 34 2.73 -9.77 2.01
N ALA A 35 1.76 -10.18 2.83
CA ALA A 35 1.95 -10.31 4.27
C ALA A 35 3.03 -11.35 4.64
N GLU A 36 3.09 -12.49 3.93
CA GLU A 36 4.14 -13.50 4.12
C GLU A 36 5.54 -12.96 3.74
N GLU A 37 5.65 -12.19 2.65
CA GLU A 37 6.91 -11.54 2.25
C GLU A 37 7.36 -10.51 3.29
N VAL A 38 6.43 -9.70 3.80
CA VAL A 38 6.67 -8.72 4.86
C VAL A 38 7.11 -9.41 6.15
N LYS A 39 6.45 -10.52 6.51
CA LYS A 39 6.81 -11.33 7.68
C LYS A 39 8.23 -11.87 7.58
N ALA A 40 8.63 -12.39 6.42
CA ALA A 40 10.00 -12.88 6.21
C ALA A 40 11.06 -11.79 6.44
N ILE A 41 10.76 -10.53 6.08
CA ILE A 41 11.63 -9.39 6.36
C ILE A 41 11.67 -9.08 7.86
N ALA A 42 10.52 -9.03 8.54
CA ALA A 42 10.44 -8.77 9.97
C ALA A 42 11.19 -9.85 10.78
N ASP A 43 11.01 -11.13 10.42
CA ASP A 43 11.65 -12.28 11.06
C ASP A 43 13.18 -12.30 10.83
N SER A 44 13.69 -11.60 9.82
CA SER A 44 15.13 -11.42 9.60
C SER A 44 15.81 -10.47 10.61
N GLY A 45 15.03 -9.81 11.47
CA GLY A 45 15.51 -8.87 12.49
C GLY A 45 15.64 -7.42 12.00
N VAL A 46 15.10 -7.11 10.81
CA VAL A 46 15.00 -5.73 10.29
C VAL A 46 13.84 -5.02 10.98
N GLU A 47 14.09 -3.80 11.46
CA GLU A 47 13.04 -2.92 11.95
C GLU A 47 12.25 -2.34 10.77
N LEU A 48 10.98 -2.73 10.64
CA LEU A 48 10.14 -2.41 9.49
C LEU A 48 9.11 -1.33 9.84
N CYS A 49 9.04 -0.28 9.02
CA CYS A 49 7.92 0.64 8.92
C CYS A 49 7.26 0.46 7.55
N MET A 50 5.94 0.54 7.47
CA MET A 50 5.20 0.41 6.21
C MET A 50 4.37 1.65 5.90
N VAL A 51 4.29 1.99 4.61
CA VAL A 51 3.39 3.02 4.08
C VAL A 51 2.68 2.44 2.87
N VAL A 52 1.35 2.39 2.88
CA VAL A 52 0.55 1.84 1.79
C VAL A 52 -0.29 2.96 1.18
N GLY A 53 -0.24 3.09 -0.15
CA GLY A 53 -1.13 4.02 -0.86
C GLY A 53 -2.55 3.47 -1.02
N GLY A 54 -3.55 4.34 -1.19
CA GLY A 54 -4.96 3.94 -1.40
C GLY A 54 -5.43 3.91 -2.86
N GLY A 55 -4.50 3.90 -3.82
CA GLY A 55 -4.81 4.07 -5.26
C GLY A 55 -5.67 2.96 -5.89
N ASN A 56 -5.81 1.84 -5.19
CA ASN A 56 -6.71 0.73 -5.52
C ASN A 56 -8.18 0.98 -5.14
N ILE A 57 -8.45 1.96 -4.27
CA ILE A 57 -9.80 2.34 -3.80
C ILE A 57 -10.16 3.74 -4.28
N PHE A 58 -9.24 4.69 -4.26
CA PHE A 58 -9.53 6.03 -4.75
C PHE A 58 -8.30 6.72 -5.34
N ARG A 59 -8.51 7.42 -6.47
CA ARG A 59 -7.49 8.28 -7.07
C ARG A 59 -8.02 9.72 -7.11
N GLY A 60 -7.35 10.62 -6.40
CA GLY A 60 -7.71 12.04 -6.32
C GLY A 60 -7.91 12.70 -7.68
N LEU A 61 -7.07 12.35 -8.67
CA LEU A 61 -7.17 12.85 -10.04
C LEU A 61 -8.47 12.45 -10.76
N ALA A 62 -8.98 11.23 -10.49
CA ALA A 62 -10.25 10.79 -11.06
C ALA A 62 -11.44 11.51 -10.41
N GLY A 63 -11.38 11.76 -9.09
CA GLY A 63 -12.39 12.54 -8.38
C GLY A 63 -12.45 14.00 -8.86
N ALA A 64 -11.30 14.66 -9.00
CA ALA A 64 -11.24 16.04 -9.49
C ALA A 64 -11.84 16.17 -10.91
N ALA A 65 -11.59 15.18 -11.78
CA ALA A 65 -12.18 15.13 -13.12
C ALA A 65 -13.71 14.93 -13.12
N GLN A 66 -14.27 14.41 -12.02
CA GLN A 66 -15.72 14.24 -11.82
C GLN A 66 -16.38 15.44 -11.10
N GLY A 67 -15.66 16.54 -10.92
CA GLY A 67 -16.19 17.78 -10.32
C GLY A 67 -16.05 17.85 -8.80
N PHE A 68 -15.28 16.96 -8.17
CA PHE A 68 -14.93 17.11 -6.76
C PHE A 68 -13.96 18.27 -6.57
N ASP A 69 -14.14 19.01 -5.47
CA ASP A 69 -13.07 19.87 -4.97
C ASP A 69 -11.82 19.03 -4.65
N ARG A 70 -10.64 19.56 -5.02
CA ARG A 70 -9.38 18.84 -4.92
C ARG A 70 -9.06 18.41 -3.49
N ALA A 71 -9.33 19.25 -2.49
CA ALA A 71 -9.05 18.89 -1.10
C ALA A 71 -9.91 17.71 -0.66
N SER A 72 -11.19 17.70 -1.03
CA SER A 72 -12.10 16.57 -0.76
C SER A 72 -11.60 15.28 -1.42
N ALA A 73 -11.14 15.35 -2.67
CA ALA A 73 -10.59 14.21 -3.39
C ALA A 73 -9.30 13.67 -2.74
N ASP A 74 -8.41 14.55 -2.28
CA ASP A 74 -7.19 14.15 -1.57
C ASP A 74 -7.53 13.54 -0.20
N TYR A 75 -8.53 14.06 0.53
CA TYR A 75 -9.02 13.44 1.77
C TYR A 75 -9.56 12.02 1.55
N MET A 76 -10.35 11.82 0.49
CA MET A 76 -10.83 10.47 0.12
C MET A 76 -9.66 9.54 -0.21
N GLY A 77 -8.62 10.04 -0.89
CA GLY A 77 -7.40 9.28 -1.16
C GLY A 77 -6.62 8.89 0.09
N MET A 78 -6.61 9.75 1.12
CA MET A 78 -6.00 9.43 2.41
C MET A 78 -6.82 8.40 3.20
N LEU A 79 -8.16 8.52 3.22
CA LEU A 79 -9.05 7.51 3.83
C LEU A 79 -8.98 6.15 3.15
N ALA A 80 -8.61 6.12 1.87
CA ALA A 80 -8.39 4.90 1.10
C ALA A 80 -7.08 4.16 1.45
N THR A 81 -6.17 4.79 2.19
CA THR A 81 -4.95 4.12 2.70
C THR A 81 -5.31 3.13 3.81
N VAL A 82 -4.61 2.01 3.88
CA VAL A 82 -4.80 0.91 4.86
C VAL A 82 -3.49 0.53 5.52
#